data_AF-A0AAD5XPN9-F1
#
_entry.id   AF-A0AAD5XPN9-F1
#
_cell.length_a   1.000
_cell.length_b   1.000
_cell.length_c   1.000
_cell.angle_alpha   90.00
_cell.angle_beta   90.00
_cell.angle_gamma   90.00
#
_symmetry.space_group_name_H-M   'P 1'
#
loop_
_entity.id
_entity.type
_entity.pdbx_description
1 polymer ?
#
loop_
_entity_poly.entity_id
_entity_poly.type
_entity_poly.pdbx_seq_one_letter_code
_entity_poly.pdbx_strand_id
1 'polypeptide(L)'
;MSSTTAATGDASAPATTGSEIPFGSKGKILIVLSGEDHITLANGKEQPTGYFLPELAKPLSRLLDAGYKPVFANPNGSKPAEDSMSSYLLIFLGNWMERRREWDLLNKMREEAGLDSPRKLSDISDEELSTFAGLFIPGGHAPMEDLHASKDLGRILLHFHNNKKATGSLCHGPVALLATRTQGEFAYKGYTLSVYSDTEESMNEVVFGGKLKFKAASELEAAGAKLNNTIPFGVHVSVDRELVTGQGFTSAAAMGDAFVKLLEEKHVAPAV
;
A
#
# COMPACT_ATOMS: atom_id res chain seq x y z
N MET A 1 44.74 -42.45 47.10
CA MET A 1 44.86 -42.17 45.66
C MET A 1 43.50 -42.46 45.04
N SER A 2 42.88 -41.43 44.45
CA SER A 2 41.77 -41.39 43.46
C SER A 2 40.58 -42.35 43.62
N SER A 3 39.34 -41.87 43.88
CA SER A 3 38.40 -41.23 42.91
C SER A 3 38.14 -42.13 41.68
N THR A 4 36.93 -42.46 41.23
CA THR A 4 35.68 -41.69 41.14
C THR A 4 34.53 -42.66 40.81
N THR A 5 33.36 -42.47 41.40
CA THR A 5 32.08 -43.13 41.07
C THR A 5 31.53 -42.62 39.74
N ALA A 6 31.18 -43.53 38.84
CA ALA A 6 30.53 -43.22 37.56
C ALA A 6 29.02 -42.96 37.77
N ALA A 7 28.57 -41.74 37.43
CA ALA A 7 27.16 -41.40 37.30
C ALA A 7 26.73 -41.62 35.84
N THR A 8 25.71 -42.45 35.63
CA THR A 8 25.05 -42.66 34.35
C THR A 8 24.11 -41.48 34.06
N GLY A 9 24.55 -40.58 33.18
CA GLY A 9 23.71 -39.52 32.61
C GLY A 9 22.95 -40.03 31.41
N ASP A 10 21.62 -39.99 31.51
CA ASP A 10 20.67 -40.19 30.42
C ASP A 10 20.76 -39.00 29.45
N ALA A 11 21.22 -39.25 28.23
CA ALA A 11 21.36 -38.24 27.18
C ALA A 11 20.16 -38.34 26.23
N SER A 12 19.02 -37.81 26.67
CA SER A 12 17.93 -37.47 25.77
C SER A 12 18.39 -36.32 24.87
N ALA A 13 18.68 -36.62 23.60
CA ALA A 13 18.95 -35.61 22.59
C ALA A 13 17.71 -34.70 22.45
N PRO A 14 17.86 -33.35 22.49
CA PRO A 14 16.74 -32.48 22.21
C PRO A 14 16.44 -32.57 20.71
N ALA A 15 15.18 -32.88 20.40
CA ALA A 15 14.63 -32.76 19.07
C ALA A 15 14.91 -31.35 18.54
N THR A 16 15.60 -31.27 17.40
CA THR A 16 15.79 -30.04 16.65
C THR A 16 14.43 -29.60 16.13
N THR A 17 13.77 -28.71 16.89
CA THR A 17 12.60 -27.97 16.43
C THR A 17 13.00 -27.14 15.22
N GLY A 18 12.28 -27.33 14.12
CA GLY A 18 12.43 -26.54 12.91
C GLY A 18 12.39 -25.05 13.22
N SER A 19 13.32 -24.30 12.65
CA SER A 19 13.30 -22.84 12.65
C SER A 19 12.16 -22.38 11.74
N GLU A 20 10.95 -22.29 12.29
CA GLU A 20 9.91 -21.44 11.71
C GLU A 20 10.44 -20.01 11.77
N ILE A 21 10.63 -19.38 10.61
CA ILE A 21 10.83 -17.92 10.56
C ILE A 21 9.50 -17.32 11.03
N PRO A 22 9.44 -16.63 12.18
CA PRO A 22 8.18 -16.08 12.64
C PRO A 22 7.81 -14.94 11.70
N PHE A 23 6.58 -14.94 11.20
CA PHE A 23 6.02 -13.73 10.60
C PHE A 23 6.25 -12.54 11.56
N GLY A 24 6.74 -11.44 10.98
CA GLY A 24 6.98 -10.06 11.46
C GLY A 24 6.94 -9.70 12.96
N SER A 25 8.09 -9.31 13.51
CA SER A 25 8.27 -8.77 14.87
C SER A 25 8.00 -7.27 15.00
N LYS A 26 7.93 -6.49 13.90
CA LYS A 26 7.81 -5.02 13.92
C LYS A 26 6.37 -4.48 13.87
N GLY A 27 5.37 -5.35 13.86
CA GLY A 27 3.95 -4.97 13.87
C GLY A 27 3.23 -5.13 12.53
N LYS A 28 2.02 -4.58 12.43
CA LYS A 28 1.12 -4.74 11.26
C LYS A 28 1.05 -3.48 10.42
N ILE A 29 0.89 -3.62 9.11
CA ILE A 29 0.58 -2.54 8.16
C ILE A 29 -0.81 -2.79 7.61
N LEU A 30 -1.69 -1.79 7.75
CA LEU A 30 -2.99 -1.82 7.09
C LEU A 30 -2.78 -1.48 5.62
N ILE A 31 -3.10 -2.41 4.71
CA ILE A 31 -3.01 -2.20 3.27
C ILE A 31 -4.42 -2.04 2.73
N VAL A 32 -4.77 -0.84 2.25
CA VAL A 32 -6.11 -0.54 1.74
C VAL A 32 -6.09 -0.58 0.22
N LEU A 33 -6.88 -1.50 -0.34
CA LEU A 33 -7.09 -1.66 -1.78
C LEU A 33 -8.48 -1.14 -2.15
N SER A 34 -8.70 -0.85 -3.43
CA SER A 34 -10.05 -0.65 -3.94
C SER A 34 -10.83 -1.97 -3.88
N GLY A 35 -12.14 -1.88 -3.67
CA GLY A 35 -13.08 -2.99 -3.81
C GLY A 35 -13.66 -3.12 -5.22
N GLU A 36 -13.38 -2.18 -6.11
CA GLU A 36 -13.87 -2.11 -7.48
C GLU A 36 -12.88 -2.74 -8.49
N ASP A 37 -13.40 -3.13 -9.65
CA ASP A 37 -12.68 -3.81 -10.73
C ASP A 37 -12.70 -3.04 -12.07
N HIS A 38 -13.18 -1.80 -12.03
CA HIS A 38 -13.32 -0.95 -13.19
C HIS A 38 -13.14 0.53 -12.83
N ILE A 39 -12.97 1.35 -13.86
CA ILE A 39 -13.05 2.81 -13.79
C ILE A 39 -14.09 3.29 -14.79
N THR A 40 -15.03 4.11 -14.32
CA THR A 40 -16.08 4.69 -15.16
C THR A 40 -15.60 5.99 -15.78
N LEU A 41 -15.56 6.03 -17.11
CA LEU A 41 -15.20 7.22 -17.89
C LEU A 41 -16.34 8.25 -17.88
N ALA A 42 -16.03 9.49 -18.24
CA ALA A 42 -16.99 10.61 -18.31
C ALA A 42 -18.14 10.39 -19.32
N ASN A 43 -17.93 9.51 -20.32
CA ASN A 43 -18.97 9.11 -21.28
C ASN A 43 -19.81 7.92 -20.79
N GLY A 44 -19.62 7.46 -19.56
CA GLY A 44 -20.32 6.32 -18.96
C GLY A 44 -19.77 4.94 -19.36
N LYS A 45 -18.74 4.86 -20.21
CA LYS A 45 -18.07 3.59 -20.52
C LYS A 45 -17.21 3.16 -19.35
N GLU A 46 -17.24 1.88 -19.02
CA GLU A 46 -16.37 1.28 -18.01
C GLU A 46 -15.12 0.67 -18.67
N GLN A 47 -13.98 0.77 -17.99
CA GLN A 47 -12.73 0.10 -18.36
C GLN A 47 -12.31 -0.83 -17.21
N PRO A 48 -12.02 -2.10 -17.47
CA PRO A 48 -11.52 -3.00 -16.43
C PRO A 48 -10.17 -2.52 -15.91
N THR A 49 -9.99 -2.53 -14.59
CA THR A 49 -8.75 -2.16 -13.91
C THR A 49 -8.71 -2.82 -12.53
N GLY A 50 -7.85 -2.36 -11.65
CA GLY A 50 -7.65 -2.91 -10.32
C GLY A 50 -6.46 -2.26 -9.64
N TYR A 51 -5.88 -2.94 -8.66
CA TYR A 51 -4.55 -2.57 -8.18
C TYR A 51 -3.50 -2.89 -9.25
N PHE A 52 -2.46 -2.05 -9.34
CA PHE A 52 -1.34 -2.28 -10.27
C PHE A 52 -0.31 -3.21 -9.62
N LEU A 53 -0.02 -4.38 -10.20
CA LEU A 53 0.82 -5.45 -9.64
C LEU A 53 2.13 -4.94 -8.98
N PRO A 54 3.04 -4.23 -9.68
CA PRO A 54 4.29 -3.78 -9.07
C PRO A 54 4.09 -2.70 -8.00
N GLU A 55 2.98 -1.96 -8.05
CA GLU A 55 2.67 -0.94 -7.05
C GLU A 55 2.24 -1.54 -5.72
N LEU A 56 1.64 -2.73 -5.72
CA LEU A 56 1.41 -3.50 -4.49
C LEU A 56 2.65 -4.32 -4.12
N ALA A 57 3.18 -5.10 -5.07
CA ALA A 57 4.18 -6.13 -4.78
C ALA A 57 5.53 -5.55 -4.33
N LYS A 58 6.02 -4.46 -4.94
CA LYS A 58 7.35 -3.90 -4.60
C LYS A 58 7.36 -3.29 -3.19
N PRO A 59 6.45 -2.38 -2.81
CA PRO A 59 6.41 -1.88 -1.43
C PRO A 59 6.14 -2.99 -0.41
N LEU A 60 5.23 -3.92 -0.73
CA LEU A 60 4.94 -5.06 0.13
C LEU A 60 6.18 -5.92 0.39
N SER A 61 6.98 -6.23 -0.64
CA SER A 61 8.23 -6.96 -0.46
C SER A 61 9.15 -6.26 0.54
N ARG A 62 9.28 -4.93 0.46
CA ARG A 62 10.12 -4.17 1.40
C ARG A 62 9.57 -4.19 2.82
N LEU A 63 8.24 -4.09 2.98
CA LEU A 63 7.58 -4.20 4.28
C LEU A 63 7.80 -5.58 4.93
N LEU A 64 7.66 -6.66 4.14
CA LEU A 64 7.89 -8.02 4.60
C LEU A 64 9.37 -8.25 4.97
N ASP A 65 10.30 -7.80 4.13
CA ASP A 65 11.74 -7.88 4.38
C ASP A 65 12.13 -7.11 5.66
N ALA A 66 11.46 -5.98 5.93
CA ALA A 66 11.64 -5.19 7.15
C ALA A 66 10.99 -5.80 8.40
N GLY A 67 10.20 -6.88 8.26
CA GLY A 67 9.57 -7.58 9.38
C GLY A 67 8.18 -7.07 9.76
N TYR A 68 7.46 -6.40 8.87
CA TYR A 68 6.07 -6.01 9.06
C TYR A 68 5.10 -7.05 8.47
N LYS A 69 3.91 -7.18 9.06
CA LYS A 69 2.83 -8.05 8.56
C LYS A 69 1.76 -7.25 7.82
N PRO A 70 1.35 -7.63 6.61
CA PRO A 70 0.23 -6.99 5.94
C PRO A 70 -1.10 -7.42 6.56
N VAL A 71 -2.06 -6.51 6.58
CA VAL A 71 -3.48 -6.79 6.77
C VAL A 71 -4.23 -6.08 5.65
N PHE A 72 -4.86 -6.84 4.77
CA PHE A 72 -5.60 -6.28 3.64
C PHE A 72 -7.00 -5.85 4.06
N ALA A 73 -7.43 -4.68 3.61
CA ALA A 73 -8.77 -4.17 3.81
C ALA A 73 -9.24 -3.38 2.58
N ASN A 74 -10.56 -3.30 2.40
CA ASN A 74 -11.20 -2.40 1.44
C ASN A 74 -12.61 -2.04 1.92
N PRO A 75 -13.33 -1.11 1.29
CA PRO A 75 -14.60 -0.61 1.83
C PRO A 75 -15.61 -1.72 2.15
N ASN A 76 -15.71 -2.73 1.29
CA ASN A 76 -16.79 -3.71 1.33
C ASN A 76 -16.35 -5.15 1.68
N GLY A 77 -15.06 -5.40 1.89
CA GLY A 77 -14.48 -6.73 2.06
C GLY A 77 -14.51 -7.59 0.78
N SER A 78 -14.72 -6.97 -0.39
CA SER A 78 -14.76 -7.66 -1.69
C SER A 78 -13.36 -8.09 -2.12
N LYS A 79 -13.25 -9.08 -2.99
CA LYS A 79 -11.96 -9.46 -3.57
C LYS A 79 -11.42 -8.31 -4.45
N PRO A 80 -10.24 -7.74 -4.16
CA PRO A 80 -9.63 -6.72 -5.02
C PRO A 80 -9.24 -7.30 -6.38
N ALA A 81 -9.53 -6.57 -7.45
CA ALA A 81 -9.12 -6.93 -8.80
C ALA A 81 -7.67 -6.50 -9.07
N GLU A 82 -6.96 -7.29 -9.88
CA GLU A 82 -5.66 -6.90 -10.44
C GLU A 82 -5.88 -6.22 -11.79
N ASP A 83 -5.20 -5.11 -12.06
CA ASP A 83 -5.16 -4.55 -13.40
C ASP A 83 -4.39 -5.50 -14.33
N SER A 84 -5.06 -6.03 -15.35
CA SER A 84 -4.48 -7.02 -16.27
C SER A 84 -3.24 -6.49 -17.02
N MET A 85 -3.17 -5.19 -17.31
CA MET A 85 -2.01 -4.59 -17.98
C MET A 85 -0.78 -4.59 -17.08
N SER A 86 -0.97 -4.46 -15.77
CA SER A 86 0.12 -4.42 -14.79
C SER A 86 0.96 -5.70 -14.76
N SER A 87 0.38 -6.79 -15.23
CA SER A 87 1.01 -8.10 -15.36
C SER A 87 1.74 -8.29 -16.69
N TYR A 88 1.72 -7.36 -17.64
CA TYR A 88 2.42 -7.57 -18.92
C TYR A 88 3.94 -7.46 -18.79
N LEU A 89 4.69 -8.29 -19.52
CA LEU A 89 6.16 -8.32 -19.45
C LEU A 89 6.81 -6.97 -19.82
N LEU A 90 6.12 -6.14 -20.60
CA LEU A 90 6.56 -4.78 -20.94
C LEU A 90 6.64 -3.87 -19.71
N ILE A 91 5.75 -4.02 -18.72
CA ILE A 91 5.79 -3.28 -17.46
C ILE A 91 7.10 -3.56 -16.70
N PHE A 92 7.64 -4.76 -16.90
CA PHE A 92 8.89 -5.22 -16.31
C PHE A 92 10.10 -5.02 -17.23
N LEU A 93 9.97 -4.26 -18.33
CA LEU A 93 11.03 -4.04 -19.31
C LEU A 93 11.66 -5.35 -19.85
N GLY A 94 10.87 -6.42 -19.95
CA GLY A 94 11.39 -7.74 -20.36
C GLY A 94 11.89 -8.62 -19.21
N ASN A 95 11.95 -8.12 -17.97
CA ASN A 95 12.45 -8.86 -16.82
C ASN A 95 11.44 -9.90 -16.31
N TRP A 96 11.50 -11.10 -16.90
CA TRP A 96 10.61 -12.20 -16.56
C TRP A 96 10.75 -12.67 -15.11
N MET A 97 11.97 -12.67 -14.56
CA MET A 97 12.22 -13.13 -13.19
C MET A 97 11.57 -12.20 -12.16
N GLU A 98 11.68 -10.89 -12.36
CA GLU A 98 11.07 -9.89 -11.49
C GLU A 98 9.54 -9.96 -11.53
N ARG A 99 8.96 -10.04 -12.74
CA ARG A 99 7.52 -10.30 -12.93
C ARG A 99 7.08 -11.54 -12.15
N ARG A 100 7.81 -12.64 -12.31
CA ARG A 100 7.47 -13.91 -11.67
C ARG A 100 7.52 -13.80 -10.15
N ARG A 101 8.57 -13.16 -9.60
CA ARG A 101 8.73 -12.94 -8.16
C ARG A 101 7.58 -12.14 -7.57
N GLU A 102 7.18 -11.05 -8.22
CA GLU A 102 6.08 -10.19 -7.75
C GLU A 102 4.72 -10.91 -7.82
N TRP A 103 4.50 -11.68 -8.87
CA TRP A 103 3.30 -12.51 -9.01
C TRP A 103 3.23 -13.62 -7.95
N ASP A 104 4.33 -14.35 -7.74
CA ASP A 104 4.43 -15.39 -6.70
C ASP A 104 4.23 -14.81 -5.29
N LEU A 105 4.77 -13.60 -5.04
CA LEU A 105 4.53 -12.88 -3.78
C LEU A 105 3.04 -12.62 -3.54
N LEU A 106 2.31 -12.11 -4.54
CA LEU A 106 0.88 -11.83 -4.35
C LEU A 106 0.06 -13.10 -4.17
N ASN A 107 0.39 -14.20 -4.86
CA ASN A 107 -0.28 -15.49 -4.60
C ASN A 107 -0.04 -15.97 -3.18
N LYS A 108 1.19 -15.88 -2.68
CA LYS A 108 1.51 -16.17 -1.29
C LYS A 108 0.66 -15.33 -0.33
N MET A 109 0.44 -14.04 -0.64
CA MET A 109 -0.45 -13.19 0.17
C MET A 109 -1.93 -13.55 0.09
N ARG A 110 -2.41 -14.10 -1.03
CA ARG A 110 -3.77 -14.65 -1.13
C ARG A 110 -3.95 -15.82 -0.15
N GLU A 111 -2.94 -16.69 -0.08
CA GLU A 111 -2.96 -17.89 0.77
C GLU A 111 -2.74 -17.58 2.26
N GLU A 112 -1.77 -16.73 2.58
CA GLU A 112 -1.27 -16.57 3.96
C GLU A 112 -1.83 -15.34 4.69
N ALA A 113 -2.26 -14.32 3.96
CA ALA A 113 -2.64 -13.02 4.53
C ALA A 113 -4.03 -12.52 4.10
N GLY A 114 -4.76 -13.30 3.30
CA GLY A 114 -6.13 -13.01 2.93
C GLY A 114 -6.30 -11.87 1.92
N LEU A 115 -5.38 -11.73 0.94
CA LEU A 115 -5.53 -10.73 -0.13
C LEU A 115 -6.85 -10.90 -0.91
N ASP A 116 -7.35 -12.13 -1.08
CA ASP A 116 -8.62 -12.44 -1.75
C ASP A 116 -9.86 -12.31 -0.84
N SER A 117 -9.66 -12.04 0.45
CA SER A 117 -10.73 -11.89 1.43
C SER A 117 -10.35 -10.79 2.43
N PRO A 118 -10.18 -9.54 1.94
CA PRO A 118 -9.77 -8.44 2.78
C PRO A 118 -10.86 -8.10 3.79
N ARG A 119 -10.47 -7.45 4.88
CA ARG A 119 -11.42 -6.96 5.87
C ARG A 119 -12.22 -5.77 5.33
N LYS A 120 -13.44 -5.61 5.83
CA LYS A 120 -14.21 -4.38 5.64
C LYS A 120 -13.61 -3.26 6.48
N LEU A 121 -13.51 -2.06 5.92
CA LEU A 121 -13.00 -0.89 6.67
C LEU A 121 -13.87 -0.56 7.89
N SER A 122 -15.19 -0.78 7.79
CA SER A 122 -16.15 -0.60 8.89
C SER A 122 -15.85 -1.49 10.10
N ASP A 123 -15.21 -2.63 9.91
CA ASP A 123 -14.98 -3.64 10.94
C ASP A 123 -13.69 -3.38 11.74
N ILE A 124 -12.91 -2.35 11.38
CA ILE A 124 -11.64 -2.00 12.03
C ILE A 124 -11.88 -0.83 12.99
N SER A 125 -11.86 -1.12 14.30
CA SER A 125 -12.09 -0.12 15.36
C SER A 125 -10.89 0.81 15.54
N ASP A 126 -11.09 1.98 16.15
CA ASP A 126 -10.01 2.94 16.41
C ASP A 126 -8.93 2.38 17.36
N GLU A 127 -9.32 1.53 18.31
CA GLU A 127 -8.38 0.80 19.18
C GLU A 127 -7.52 -0.15 18.35
N GLU A 128 -8.11 -0.83 17.37
CA GLU A 128 -7.35 -1.68 16.47
C GLU A 128 -6.44 -0.85 15.55
N LEU A 129 -6.93 0.27 14.99
CA LEU A 129 -6.13 1.22 14.20
C LEU A 129 -4.88 1.68 14.95
N SER A 130 -4.99 1.83 16.28
CA SER A 130 -3.87 2.20 17.15
C SER A 130 -2.75 1.15 17.16
N THR A 131 -3.05 -0.13 16.89
CA THR A 131 -2.07 -1.23 16.87
C THR A 131 -1.27 -1.35 15.57
N PHE A 132 -1.73 -0.73 14.48
CA PHE A 132 -1.00 -0.74 13.20
C PHE A 132 0.22 0.17 13.26
N ALA A 133 1.35 -0.24 12.68
CA ALA A 133 2.53 0.62 12.55
C ALA A 133 2.34 1.70 11.48
N GLY A 134 1.56 1.41 10.44
CA GLY A 134 1.30 2.32 9.33
C GLY A 134 0.17 1.85 8.41
N LEU A 135 -0.16 2.71 7.45
CA LEU A 135 -1.17 2.53 6.42
C LEU A 135 -0.50 2.59 5.05
N PHE A 136 -0.84 1.70 4.14
CA PHE A 136 -0.36 1.72 2.76
C PHE A 136 -1.52 1.62 1.77
N ILE A 137 -1.53 2.49 0.75
CA ILE A 137 -2.55 2.55 -0.30
C ILE A 137 -1.84 2.47 -1.67
N PRO A 138 -1.75 1.28 -2.31
CA PRO A 138 -1.23 1.16 -3.67
C PRO A 138 -2.16 1.84 -4.68
N GLY A 139 -1.67 2.06 -5.90
CA GLY A 139 -2.45 2.61 -7.01
C GLY A 139 -2.95 1.54 -7.97
N GLY A 140 -2.91 1.84 -9.27
CA GLY A 140 -3.88 1.38 -10.27
C GLY A 140 -5.09 2.32 -10.30
N HIS A 141 -5.96 2.25 -11.32
CA HIS A 141 -7.04 3.25 -11.49
C HIS A 141 -8.25 3.04 -10.55
N ALA A 142 -8.45 1.83 -10.03
CA ALA A 142 -9.62 1.49 -9.21
C ALA A 142 -9.87 2.38 -7.96
N PRO A 143 -8.85 2.86 -7.21
CA PRO A 143 -9.04 3.84 -6.12
C PRO A 143 -9.84 5.09 -6.48
N MET A 144 -9.87 5.46 -7.76
CA MET A 144 -10.64 6.61 -8.23
C MET A 144 -12.15 6.37 -8.26
N GLU A 145 -12.61 5.11 -8.21
CA GLU A 145 -14.05 4.80 -8.23
C GLU A 145 -14.64 4.81 -6.81
N ASP A 146 -13.97 4.23 -5.81
CA ASP A 146 -14.53 4.03 -4.47
C ASP A 146 -13.79 4.74 -3.33
N LEU A 147 -12.46 4.68 -3.29
CA LEU A 147 -11.69 5.04 -2.10
C LEU A 147 -11.80 6.53 -1.75
N HIS A 148 -11.78 7.41 -2.74
CA HIS A 148 -11.82 8.86 -2.57
C HIS A 148 -13.08 9.39 -1.84
N ALA A 149 -14.16 8.61 -1.83
CA ALA A 149 -15.46 8.98 -1.23
C ALA A 149 -15.86 8.08 -0.04
N SER A 150 -15.01 7.14 0.36
CA SER A 150 -15.31 6.20 1.44
C SER A 150 -15.29 6.87 2.81
N LYS A 151 -16.42 6.87 3.52
CA LYS A 151 -16.54 7.44 4.88
C LYS A 151 -15.66 6.73 5.89
N ASP A 152 -15.62 5.39 5.80
CA ASP A 152 -14.79 4.57 6.69
C ASP A 152 -13.30 4.81 6.43
N LEU A 153 -12.91 4.94 5.15
CA LEU A 153 -11.53 5.31 4.84
C LEU A 153 -11.19 6.71 5.32
N GLY A 154 -12.12 7.67 5.20
CA GLY A 154 -11.97 9.01 5.75
C GLY A 154 -11.70 9.00 7.26
N ARG A 155 -12.46 8.22 8.03
CA ARG A 155 -12.23 8.01 9.47
C ARG A 155 -10.85 7.41 9.73
N ILE A 156 -10.49 6.35 9.00
CA ILE A 156 -9.20 5.67 9.15
C ILE A 156 -8.05 6.63 8.86
N LEU A 157 -8.06 7.33 7.73
CA LEU A 157 -7.02 8.29 7.36
C LEU A 157 -6.88 9.40 8.40
N LEU A 158 -7.98 9.93 8.93
CA LEU A 158 -7.94 10.90 10.03
C LEU A 158 -7.31 10.31 11.30
N HIS A 159 -7.59 9.05 11.64
CA HIS A 159 -6.92 8.39 12.75
C HIS A 159 -5.40 8.34 12.54
N PHE A 160 -4.92 7.92 11.36
CA PHE A 160 -3.49 7.88 11.05
C PHE A 160 -2.86 9.27 11.07
N HIS A 161 -3.51 10.26 10.46
CA HIS A 161 -3.06 11.65 10.42
C HIS A 161 -2.98 12.30 11.82
N ASN A 162 -4.05 12.21 12.61
CA ASN A 162 -4.12 12.82 13.96
C ASN A 162 -3.08 12.22 14.91
N ASN A 163 -2.74 10.94 14.72
CA ASN A 163 -1.72 10.24 15.50
C ASN A 163 -0.32 10.27 14.86
N LYS A 164 -0.14 11.04 13.77
CA LYS A 164 1.14 11.18 13.03
C LYS A 164 1.77 9.85 12.62
N LYS A 165 0.94 8.86 12.32
CA LYS A 165 1.31 7.50 11.93
C LYS A 165 1.64 7.44 10.45
N ALA A 166 2.66 6.67 10.08
CA ALA A 166 3.15 6.61 8.72
C ALA A 166 2.05 6.16 7.74
N THR A 167 1.86 6.93 6.67
CA THR A 167 0.97 6.64 5.56
C THR A 167 1.76 6.64 4.26
N GLY A 168 1.74 5.53 3.53
CA GLY A 168 2.35 5.37 2.22
C GLY A 168 1.29 5.35 1.13
N SER A 169 1.51 6.01 -0.01
CA SER A 169 0.62 5.90 -1.16
C SER A 169 1.34 6.06 -2.50
N LEU A 170 0.76 5.57 -3.60
CA LEU A 170 1.46 5.46 -4.88
C LEU A 170 0.52 5.65 -6.07
N CYS A 171 0.99 6.31 -7.12
CA CYS A 171 0.29 6.45 -8.40
C CYS A 171 -1.06 7.16 -8.24
N HIS A 172 -2.20 6.48 -8.45
CA HIS A 172 -3.53 7.00 -8.15
C HIS A 172 -3.98 6.79 -6.71
N GLY A 173 -3.30 5.95 -5.94
CA GLY A 173 -3.58 5.72 -4.52
C GLY A 173 -3.76 7.02 -3.70
N PRO A 174 -2.99 8.12 -3.92
CA PRO A 174 -3.17 9.37 -3.21
C PRO A 174 -4.56 10.00 -3.35
N VAL A 175 -5.35 9.62 -4.37
CA VAL A 175 -6.75 10.05 -4.50
C VAL A 175 -7.59 9.66 -3.27
N ALA A 176 -7.24 8.55 -2.63
CA ALA A 176 -7.90 8.06 -1.42
C ALA A 176 -7.80 9.06 -0.25
N LEU A 177 -6.78 9.92 -0.24
CA LEU A 177 -6.62 10.96 0.80
C LEU A 177 -7.81 11.92 0.82
N LEU A 178 -8.49 12.13 -0.32
CA LEU A 178 -9.69 12.97 -0.40
C LEU A 178 -10.84 12.46 0.47
N ALA A 179 -10.82 11.18 0.85
CA ALA A 179 -11.83 10.58 1.72
C ALA A 179 -11.95 11.29 3.07
N THR A 180 -10.91 11.97 3.55
CA THR A 180 -11.00 12.74 4.81
C THR A 180 -12.02 13.88 4.73
N ARG A 181 -12.36 14.36 3.51
CA ARG A 181 -13.39 15.39 3.30
C ARG A 181 -14.79 14.92 3.71
N THR A 182 -15.00 13.61 3.75
CA THR A 182 -16.25 13.02 4.26
C THR A 182 -16.46 13.28 5.76
N GLN A 183 -15.39 13.65 6.47
CA GLN A 183 -15.34 13.90 7.91
C GLN A 183 -15.08 15.39 8.24
N GLY A 184 -15.01 16.28 7.24
CA GLY A 184 -14.73 17.70 7.43
C GLY A 184 -13.82 18.29 6.36
N GLU A 185 -12.85 19.11 6.77
CA GLU A 185 -11.85 19.64 5.83
C GLU A 185 -10.88 18.55 5.35
N PHE A 186 -10.25 18.78 4.20
CA PHE A 186 -9.20 17.91 3.69
C PHE A 186 -7.98 17.95 4.62
N ALA A 187 -7.67 16.83 5.27
CA ALA A 187 -6.64 16.75 6.32
C ALA A 187 -5.22 16.99 5.77
N TYR A 188 -5.02 16.67 4.49
CA TYR A 188 -3.73 16.83 3.82
C TYR A 188 -3.60 18.17 3.08
N LYS A 189 -4.47 19.15 3.38
CA LYS A 189 -4.31 20.52 2.86
C LYS A 189 -2.95 21.10 3.27
N GLY A 190 -2.21 21.60 2.29
CA GLY A 190 -0.86 22.13 2.46
C GLY A 190 0.26 21.09 2.55
N TYR A 191 -0.05 19.78 2.48
CA TYR A 191 0.96 18.72 2.35
C TYR A 191 1.59 18.73 0.96
N THR A 192 2.88 18.44 0.90
CA THR A 192 3.61 18.19 -0.34
C THR A 192 3.53 16.70 -0.67
N LEU A 193 3.01 16.36 -1.85
CA LEU A 193 2.86 14.97 -2.28
C LEU A 193 3.12 14.81 -3.78
N SER A 194 3.50 13.60 -4.17
CA SER A 194 3.56 13.16 -5.56
C SER A 194 2.41 12.21 -5.86
N VAL A 195 1.90 12.25 -7.09
CA VAL A 195 0.72 11.49 -7.56
C VAL A 195 0.82 11.32 -9.07
N TYR A 196 0.15 10.33 -9.65
CA TYR A 196 0.13 10.17 -11.10
C TYR A 196 -0.34 11.46 -11.78
N SER A 197 0.45 12.00 -12.72
CA SER A 197 0.20 13.34 -13.25
C SER A 197 -0.93 13.37 -14.28
N ASP A 198 -1.58 14.52 -14.42
CA ASP A 198 -2.62 14.73 -15.44
C ASP A 198 -2.09 14.57 -16.87
N THR A 199 -0.80 14.82 -17.08
CA THR A 199 -0.11 14.59 -18.36
C THR A 199 -0.03 13.11 -18.67
N GLU A 200 0.39 12.29 -17.71
CA GLU A 200 0.41 10.83 -17.85
C GLU A 200 -1.02 10.28 -18.00
N GLU A 201 -1.98 10.83 -17.25
CA GLU A 201 -3.38 10.43 -17.35
C GLU A 201 -3.96 10.69 -18.74
N SER A 202 -3.62 11.83 -19.35
CA SER A 202 -4.08 12.15 -20.71
C SER A 202 -3.62 11.12 -21.74
N MET A 203 -2.51 10.41 -21.51
CA MET A 203 -2.06 9.32 -22.38
C MET A 203 -2.91 8.06 -22.17
N ASN A 204 -3.28 7.74 -20.93
CA ASN A 204 -4.19 6.63 -20.61
C ASN A 204 -5.59 6.88 -21.17
N GLU A 205 -6.11 8.10 -21.11
CA GLU A 205 -7.41 8.48 -21.69
C GLU A 205 -7.49 8.19 -23.20
N VAL A 206 -6.37 8.31 -23.93
CA VAL A 206 -6.29 7.91 -25.35
C VAL A 206 -6.43 6.40 -25.50
N VAL A 207 -5.76 5.61 -24.67
CA VAL A 207 -5.84 4.14 -24.67
C VAL A 207 -7.25 3.67 -24.30
N PHE A 208 -7.88 4.31 -23.31
CA PHE A 208 -9.25 4.01 -22.89
C PHE A 208 -10.30 4.43 -23.94
N GLY A 209 -9.97 5.39 -24.81
CA GLY A 209 -10.91 5.97 -25.76
C GLY A 209 -11.96 6.85 -25.10
N GLY A 210 -11.61 7.53 -24.01
CA GLY A 210 -12.49 8.42 -23.26
C GLY A 210 -11.78 9.05 -22.06
N LYS A 211 -12.35 10.16 -21.55
CA LYS A 211 -11.80 10.89 -20.42
C LYS A 211 -12.25 10.31 -19.08
N LEU A 212 -11.43 10.44 -18.05
CA LEU A 212 -11.86 10.18 -16.67
C LEU A 212 -12.87 11.24 -16.19
N LYS A 213 -13.69 10.90 -15.19
CA LYS A 213 -14.62 11.85 -14.54
C LYS A 213 -13.88 13.03 -13.91
N PHE A 214 -12.70 12.76 -13.36
CA PHE A 214 -11.77 13.73 -12.78
C PHE A 214 -10.35 13.16 -12.85
N LYS A 215 -9.33 13.98 -12.57
CA LYS A 215 -7.92 13.55 -12.53
C LYS A 215 -7.36 13.67 -11.12
N ALA A 216 -6.62 12.66 -10.68
CA ALA A 216 -6.15 12.57 -9.29
C ALA A 216 -5.27 13.77 -8.89
N ALA A 217 -4.35 14.20 -9.76
CA ALA A 217 -3.48 15.34 -9.50
C ALA A 217 -4.30 16.64 -9.36
N SER A 218 -5.13 16.96 -10.37
CA SER A 218 -6.04 18.11 -10.34
C SER A 218 -6.91 18.17 -9.08
N GLU A 219 -7.54 17.06 -8.69
CA GLU A 219 -8.44 17.05 -7.52
C GLU A 219 -7.70 17.24 -6.20
N LEU A 220 -6.50 16.66 -6.05
CA LEU A 220 -5.67 16.86 -4.86
C LEU A 220 -5.16 18.30 -4.76
N GLU A 221 -4.72 18.89 -5.87
CA GLU A 221 -4.29 20.29 -5.92
C GLU A 221 -5.46 21.23 -5.61
N ALA A 222 -6.65 20.96 -6.18
CA ALA A 222 -7.87 21.73 -5.90
C ALA A 222 -8.32 21.61 -4.42
N ALA A 223 -8.04 20.48 -3.76
CA ALA A 223 -8.25 20.31 -2.33
C ALA A 223 -7.19 21.03 -1.46
N GLY A 224 -6.11 21.53 -2.07
CA GLY A 224 -5.07 22.32 -1.45
C GLY A 224 -3.77 21.56 -1.13
N ALA A 225 -3.57 20.37 -1.69
CA ALA A 225 -2.27 19.72 -1.68
C ALA A 225 -1.26 20.47 -2.58
N LYS A 226 0.02 20.39 -2.25
CA LYS A 226 1.12 20.93 -3.06
C LYS A 226 1.73 19.80 -3.86
N LEU A 227 1.43 19.75 -5.15
CA LEU A 227 1.96 18.69 -6.01
C LEU A 227 3.47 18.88 -6.22
N ASN A 228 4.21 17.81 -6.04
CA ASN A 228 5.64 17.73 -6.28
C ASN A 228 5.90 16.48 -7.13
N ASN A 229 5.57 16.57 -8.43
CA ASN A 229 5.85 15.53 -9.41
C ASN A 229 7.13 15.83 -10.18
N THR A 230 7.73 14.80 -10.76
CA THR A 230 8.77 14.91 -11.78
C THR A 230 8.17 14.77 -13.19
N ILE A 231 9.04 14.67 -14.20
CA ILE A 231 8.64 14.36 -15.57
C ILE A 231 7.79 13.08 -15.64
N PRO A 232 6.86 12.97 -16.62
CA PRO A 232 6.09 11.75 -16.85
C PRO A 232 6.95 10.48 -16.86
N PHE A 233 6.47 9.44 -16.17
CA PHE A 233 7.10 8.13 -15.97
C PHE A 233 8.43 8.15 -15.20
N GLY A 234 8.87 9.31 -14.71
CA GLY A 234 10.07 9.43 -13.90
C GLY A 234 9.90 8.84 -12.50
N VAL A 235 11.00 8.37 -11.92
CA VAL A 235 11.04 7.91 -10.53
C VAL A 235 11.04 9.13 -9.62
N HIS A 236 9.98 9.28 -8.83
CA HIS A 236 9.86 10.36 -7.85
C HIS A 236 9.02 9.96 -6.65
N VAL A 237 9.48 10.39 -5.48
CA VAL A 237 8.90 10.12 -4.17
C VAL A 237 8.91 11.42 -3.36
N SER A 238 7.77 11.77 -2.79
CA SER A 238 7.67 12.88 -1.84
C SER A 238 7.47 12.34 -0.43
N VAL A 239 8.23 12.88 0.52
CA VAL A 239 8.08 12.62 1.96
C VAL A 239 7.75 13.94 2.65
N ASP A 240 6.61 14.02 3.31
CA ASP A 240 6.20 15.18 4.09
C ASP A 240 5.54 14.70 5.40
N ARG A 241 6.23 14.94 6.53
CA ARG A 241 5.82 14.51 7.87
C ARG A 241 5.57 13.00 7.94
N GLU A 242 4.34 12.58 8.19
CA GLU A 242 3.91 11.17 8.25
C GLU A 242 3.46 10.59 6.92
N LEU A 243 3.50 11.36 5.82
CA LEU A 243 3.05 10.94 4.50
C LEU A 243 4.25 10.68 3.57
N VAL A 244 4.31 9.49 2.98
CA VAL A 244 5.16 9.16 1.83
C VAL A 244 4.26 8.91 0.64
N THR A 245 4.60 9.52 -0.50
CA THR A 245 3.89 9.26 -1.76
C THR A 245 4.87 9.00 -2.89
N GLY A 246 4.48 8.20 -3.87
CA GLY A 246 5.22 8.02 -5.12
C GLY A 246 4.36 8.35 -6.33
N GLN A 247 4.99 8.94 -7.36
CA GLN A 247 4.27 9.44 -8.54
C GLN A 247 3.59 8.34 -9.38
N GLY A 248 4.23 7.19 -9.60
CA GLY A 248 3.67 6.15 -10.46
C GLY A 248 4.39 4.82 -10.26
N PHE A 249 4.05 3.80 -11.05
CA PHE A 249 4.61 2.45 -10.91
C PHE A 249 6.15 2.40 -10.97
N THR A 250 6.81 3.30 -11.71
CA THR A 250 8.28 3.37 -11.75
C THR A 250 8.87 3.78 -10.40
N SER A 251 8.12 4.51 -9.57
CA SER A 251 8.49 4.87 -8.20
C SER A 251 8.26 3.77 -7.18
N ALA A 252 7.62 2.65 -7.52
CA ALA A 252 7.12 1.68 -6.53
C ALA A 252 8.20 1.15 -5.58
N ALA A 253 9.39 0.81 -6.10
CA ALA A 253 10.50 0.34 -5.26
C ALA A 253 11.02 1.46 -4.34
N ALA A 254 11.27 2.65 -4.88
CA ALA A 254 11.79 3.79 -4.13
C ALA A 254 10.80 4.30 -3.07
N MET A 255 9.49 4.27 -3.38
CA MET A 255 8.43 4.60 -2.44
C MET A 255 8.40 3.58 -1.30
N GLY A 256 8.48 2.29 -1.60
CA GLY A 256 8.59 1.23 -0.58
C GLY A 256 9.78 1.42 0.36
N ASP A 257 10.95 1.78 -0.18
CA ASP A 257 12.15 2.09 0.61
C ASP A 257 11.93 3.29 1.54
N ALA A 258 11.39 4.39 1.00
CA ALA A 258 11.09 5.58 1.79
C ALA A 258 10.03 5.31 2.86
N PHE A 259 9.02 4.48 2.57
CA PHE A 259 7.97 4.15 3.51
C PHE A 259 8.48 3.28 4.66
N VAL A 260 9.30 2.26 4.38
CA VAL A 260 9.99 1.48 5.44
C VAL A 260 10.84 2.39 6.32
N LYS A 261 11.62 3.29 5.71
CA LYS A 261 12.43 4.25 6.48
C LYS A 261 11.58 5.11 7.41
N LEU A 262 10.46 5.67 6.90
CA LEU A 262 9.55 6.47 7.72
C LEU A 262 8.95 5.64 8.87
N LEU A 263 8.55 4.39 8.61
CA LEU A 263 8.04 3.47 9.64
C LEU A 263 9.07 3.24 10.75
N GLU A 264 10.34 3.06 10.39
CA GLU A 264 11.42 2.84 11.37
C GLU A 264 11.70 4.10 12.20
N GLU A 265 11.74 5.28 11.58
CA GLU A 265 11.88 6.56 12.29
C GLU A 265 10.76 6.78 13.31
N LYS A 266 9.52 6.44 12.93
CA LYS A 266 8.33 6.55 13.81
C LYS A 266 8.28 5.46 14.88
N HIS A 267 8.85 4.28 14.63
CA HIS A 267 8.91 3.20 15.61
C HIS A 267 9.94 3.46 16.70
N VAL A 268 11.03 4.17 16.37
CA VAL A 268 12.11 4.52 17.32
C VAL A 268 11.79 5.76 18.15
N ALA A 269 10.95 6.68 17.66
CA ALA A 269 10.52 7.84 18.42
C ALA A 269 9.51 7.42 19.51
N PRO A 270 9.80 7.61 20.82
CA PRO A 270 8.79 7.43 21.84
C PRO A 270 7.65 8.42 21.59
N ALA A 271 6.42 8.05 21.95
CA ALA A 271 5.35 9.02 22.11
C ALA A 271 5.79 10.03 23.19
N VAL A 272 6.16 11.25 22.77
CA VAL A 272 6.49 12.37 23.65
C VAL A 272 5.21 13.12 23.97
#